data_AF-A0A8H6QQX3-F1
#
_entry.id   AF-A0A8H6QQX3-F1
#
_cell.length_a   1.000
_cell.length_b   1.000
_cell.length_c   1.000
_cell.angle_alpha   90.00
_cell.angle_beta   90.00
_cell.angle_gamma   90.00
#
_symmetry.space_group_name_H-M   'P 1'
#
loop_
_entity.id
_entity.type
_entity.pdbx_description
1 polymer ?
#
loop_
_entity_poly.entity_id
_entity_poly.type
_entity_poly.pdbx_seq_one_letter_code
_entity_poly.pdbx_strand_id
1 'polypeptide(L)'
;MKTAVVLAIIPFTQALVGLSWSVSNTSSSGLKDITFPISMPDAPHKTGFYFAQQFGFNGLSDIGYTGLQPRPDASGSSIVHGVFSSFVAGTTTKDPNCSNGADGGAGVSCSVEIPAPYAPVYHLVVKNTRGTTWTGTLVDTASGKSTHIGSYTLPRGAGGIKSSQVGFVEYYPWNAMPSHSCGSLPYTNVTFGAPTTRTRGAGSGQLDKPYEYGDCVGKANFNVRTTGQGYQVTVGF
;
A
#
# COMPACT_ATOMS: atom_id res chain seq x y z
N MET A 1 -27.34 -14.65 3.63
CA MET A 1 -26.37 -15.26 2.68
C MET A 1 -25.09 -14.47 2.76
N LYS A 2 -23.98 -15.07 3.21
CA LYS A 2 -22.67 -14.41 3.25
C LYS A 2 -22.10 -14.43 1.84
N THR A 3 -22.14 -13.30 1.15
CA THR A 3 -21.53 -13.15 -0.17
C THR A 3 -20.02 -13.32 0.00
N ALA A 4 -19.48 -14.42 -0.51
CA ALA A 4 -18.04 -14.60 -0.61
C ALA A 4 -17.50 -13.50 -1.55
N VAL A 5 -16.74 -12.55 -0.99
CA VAL A 5 -16.00 -11.59 -1.78
C VAL A 5 -14.87 -12.36 -2.45
N VAL A 6 -15.04 -12.68 -3.73
CA VAL A 6 -13.93 -13.12 -4.57
C VAL A 6 -13.07 -11.88 -4.81
N LEU A 7 -12.04 -11.72 -3.98
CA LEU A 7 -10.99 -10.74 -4.20
C LEU A 7 -10.25 -11.11 -5.48
N ALA A 8 -10.22 -10.19 -6.45
CA ALA A 8 -9.27 -10.25 -7.53
C ALA A 8 -7.86 -10.07 -6.94
N ILE A 9 -7.26 -11.18 -6.55
CA ILE A 9 -5.83 -11.26 -6.24
C ILE A 9 -5.15 -11.17 -7.60
N ILE A 10 -4.38 -10.11 -7.84
CA ILE A 10 -3.55 -10.00 -9.05
C ILE A 10 -2.70 -11.29 -9.12
N PRO A 11 -2.64 -11.98 -10.28
CA PRO A 11 -1.97 -13.27 -10.36
C PRO A 11 -0.46 -13.10 -10.09
N PHE A 12 0.07 -13.94 -9.20
CA PHE A 12 1.50 -14.15 -8.95
C PHE A 12 2.32 -12.98 -8.39
N THR A 13 1.85 -12.33 -7.32
CA THR A 13 2.77 -11.67 -6.39
C THR A 13 3.17 -12.68 -5.30
N GLN A 14 4.47 -12.89 -5.11
CA GLN A 14 5.05 -13.69 -4.00
C GLN A 14 4.95 -12.89 -2.69
N ALA A 15 3.78 -12.33 -2.43
CA ALA A 15 3.50 -11.59 -1.22
C ALA A 15 3.31 -12.59 -0.07
N LEU A 16 3.96 -12.26 1.04
CA LEU A 16 4.23 -13.17 2.16
C LEU A 16 3.15 -13.06 3.23
N VAL A 17 2.62 -11.86 3.39
CA VAL A 17 1.67 -11.49 4.43
C VAL A 17 0.55 -10.70 3.81
N GLY A 18 -0.68 -11.05 4.17
CA GLY A 18 -1.89 -10.33 3.83
C GLY A 18 -2.53 -9.73 5.07
N LEU A 19 -3.26 -8.65 4.88
CA LEU A 19 -4.10 -8.04 5.90
C LEU A 19 -5.28 -7.36 5.22
N SER A 20 -6.44 -7.33 5.86
CA SER A 20 -7.62 -6.66 5.31
C SER A 20 -7.89 -5.37 6.07
N TRP A 21 -8.43 -4.37 5.37
CA TRP A 21 -8.92 -3.14 5.97
C TRP A 21 -10.35 -2.87 5.52
N SER A 22 -11.09 -2.15 6.35
CA SER A 22 -12.43 -1.68 6.00
C SER A 22 -12.76 -0.33 6.63
N VAL A 23 -13.78 0.35 6.12
CA VAL A 23 -14.36 1.58 6.65
C VAL A 23 -15.88 1.42 6.69
N SER A 24 -16.45 1.51 7.89
CA SER A 24 -17.90 1.35 8.07
C SER A 24 -18.68 2.56 7.54
N ASN A 25 -19.99 2.43 7.36
CA ASN A 25 -20.90 3.50 6.92
C ASN A 25 -20.46 4.23 5.63
N THR A 26 -19.73 3.56 4.74
CA THR A 26 -19.34 4.11 3.44
C THR A 26 -20.58 4.17 2.53
N SER A 27 -20.87 5.34 1.96
CA SER A 27 -21.97 5.51 1.01
C SER A 27 -21.73 4.74 -0.29
N SER A 28 -22.78 4.54 -1.10
CA SER A 28 -22.67 3.91 -2.42
C SER A 28 -21.78 4.68 -3.41
N SER A 29 -21.54 5.97 -3.18
CA SER A 29 -20.59 6.75 -3.98
C SER A 29 -19.12 6.43 -3.67
N GLY A 30 -18.84 5.73 -2.56
CA GLY A 30 -17.50 5.42 -2.09
C GLY A 30 -16.83 6.58 -1.34
N LEU A 31 -15.64 6.30 -0.81
CA LEU A 31 -14.80 7.27 -0.10
C LEU A 31 -14.19 8.28 -1.07
N LYS A 32 -14.02 9.53 -0.63
CA LYS A 32 -13.32 10.60 -1.36
C LYS A 32 -11.86 10.76 -0.95
N ASP A 33 -11.50 10.16 0.17
CA ASP A 33 -10.14 10.09 0.66
C ASP A 33 -10.00 8.89 1.59
N ILE A 34 -8.77 8.38 1.70
CA ILE A 34 -8.37 7.41 2.69
C ILE A 34 -6.91 7.65 3.05
N THR A 35 -6.57 7.48 4.32
CA THR A 35 -5.21 7.63 4.84
C THR A 35 -4.79 6.31 5.47
N PHE A 36 -3.65 5.78 5.04
CA PHE A 36 -3.05 4.57 5.55
C PHE A 36 -1.79 4.89 6.39
N PRO A 37 -1.81 4.65 7.71
CA PRO A 37 -0.60 4.76 8.53
C PRO A 37 0.32 3.55 8.34
N ILE A 38 1.60 3.80 8.00
CA ILE A 38 2.65 2.77 7.87
C ILE A 38 3.95 3.29 8.49
N SER A 39 4.65 2.46 9.26
CA SER A 39 6.06 2.69 9.66
C SER A 39 6.89 1.43 9.43
N MET A 40 8.20 1.58 9.22
CA MET A 40 9.09 0.46 8.87
C MET A 40 10.40 0.47 9.67
N PRO A 41 10.33 0.60 11.02
CA PRO A 41 11.45 1.00 11.88
C PRO A 41 12.70 0.13 11.73
N ASP A 42 12.53 -1.17 11.53
CA ASP A 42 13.63 -2.14 11.41
C ASP A 42 13.65 -2.80 10.02
N ALA A 43 13.18 -2.10 8.99
CA ALA A 43 13.31 -2.56 7.62
C ALA A 43 14.76 -2.44 7.12
N PRO A 44 15.23 -3.37 6.28
CA PRO A 44 16.59 -3.34 5.78
C PRO A 44 16.80 -2.12 4.89
N HIS A 45 17.97 -1.47 5.01
CA HIS A 45 18.36 -0.34 4.15
C HIS A 45 18.84 -0.87 2.78
N LYS A 46 17.95 -1.59 2.09
CA LYS A 46 18.16 -2.27 0.83
C LYS A 46 16.84 -2.31 0.07
N THR A 47 16.94 -2.28 -1.26
CA THR A 47 15.83 -2.61 -2.17
C THR A 47 15.35 -4.04 -1.90
N GLY A 48 14.04 -4.24 -1.82
CA GLY A 48 13.44 -5.57 -1.92
C GLY A 48 12.07 -5.73 -1.25
N PHE A 49 11.82 -5.03 -0.16
CA PHE A 49 10.50 -5.08 0.49
C PHE A 49 9.54 -4.04 -0.08
N TYR A 50 8.26 -4.40 -0.12
CA TYR A 50 7.15 -3.48 -0.35
C TYR A 50 6.06 -3.70 0.70
N PHE A 51 5.70 -2.61 1.39
CA PHE A 51 4.64 -2.57 2.38
C PHE A 51 3.49 -1.73 1.83
N ALA A 52 2.37 -2.35 1.49
CA ALA A 52 1.37 -1.70 0.67
C ALA A 52 -0.05 -1.89 1.19
N GLN A 53 -0.90 -0.93 0.88
CA GLN A 53 -2.35 -1.01 1.02
C GLN A 53 -2.97 -0.83 -0.36
N GLN A 54 -3.72 -1.83 -0.80
CA GLN A 54 -4.51 -1.75 -2.03
C GLN A 54 -5.84 -1.06 -1.75
N PHE A 55 -6.45 -0.49 -2.79
CA PHE A 55 -7.79 0.07 -2.76
C PHE A 55 -8.46 -0.12 -4.13
N GLY A 56 -9.77 -0.38 -4.14
CA GLY A 56 -10.55 -0.43 -5.37
C GLY A 56 -11.41 0.82 -5.55
N PHE A 57 -11.90 1.05 -6.76
CA PHE A 57 -12.81 2.16 -7.06
C PHE A 57 -14.19 1.64 -7.46
N ASN A 58 -15.26 2.29 -6.99
CA ASN A 58 -16.62 1.97 -7.44
C ASN A 58 -16.73 2.16 -8.96
N GLY A 59 -17.46 1.27 -9.63
CA GLY A 59 -17.60 1.28 -11.09
C GLY A 59 -16.40 0.72 -11.86
N LEU A 60 -15.33 0.28 -11.18
CA LEU A 60 -14.15 -0.31 -11.79
C LEU A 60 -13.83 -1.68 -11.17
N SER A 61 -13.23 -2.57 -11.97
CA SER A 61 -12.83 -3.92 -11.56
C SER A 61 -11.44 -3.96 -10.95
N ASP A 62 -10.49 -3.20 -11.51
CA ASP A 62 -9.11 -3.16 -11.05
C ASP A 62 -8.91 -2.24 -9.84
N ILE A 63 -7.69 -2.30 -9.29
CA ILE A 63 -7.29 -1.66 -8.05
C ILE A 63 -6.25 -0.56 -8.29
N GLY A 64 -5.95 0.18 -7.23
CA GLY A 64 -4.67 0.86 -7.05
C GLY A 64 -4.02 0.41 -5.75
N TYR A 65 -2.81 0.87 -5.50
CA TYR A 65 -2.17 0.75 -4.20
C TYR A 65 -1.41 2.02 -3.82
N THR A 66 -1.05 2.10 -2.55
CA THR A 66 -0.02 2.99 -2.06
C THR A 66 0.79 2.28 -0.99
N GLY A 67 2.07 2.62 -0.86
CA GLY A 67 2.93 1.96 0.11
C GLY A 67 4.30 2.57 0.23
N LEU A 68 5.14 1.92 1.03
CA LEU A 68 6.53 2.28 1.27
C LEU A 68 7.46 1.13 0.88
N GLN A 69 8.60 1.49 0.29
CA GLN A 69 9.72 0.59 0.05
C GLN A 69 10.96 1.19 0.73
N PRO A 70 11.71 0.41 1.54
CA PRO A 70 13.01 0.84 1.98
C PRO A 70 14.01 0.80 0.81
N ARG A 71 14.99 1.69 0.83
CA ARG A 71 16.08 1.80 -0.14
C ARG A 71 17.45 1.75 0.55
N PRO A 72 18.53 1.55 -0.22
CA PRO A 72 19.88 1.84 0.26
C PRO A 72 19.99 3.28 0.75
N ASP A 73 20.83 3.49 1.78
CA ASP A 73 21.17 4.83 2.22
C ASP A 73 21.81 5.62 1.06
N ALA A 74 21.50 6.91 0.99
CA ALA A 74 22.14 7.83 0.07
C ALA A 74 22.52 9.11 0.82
N SER A 75 23.73 9.62 0.55
CA SER A 75 24.25 10.85 1.16
C SER A 75 24.17 10.85 2.70
N GLY A 76 24.41 9.69 3.33
CA GLY A 76 24.40 9.53 4.78
C GLY A 76 23.01 9.52 5.43
N SER A 77 21.94 9.39 4.64
CA SER A 77 20.55 9.33 5.11
C SER A 77 19.84 8.09 4.61
N SER A 78 18.91 7.57 5.42
CA SER A 78 17.92 6.58 5.00
C SER A 78 17.00 7.15 3.94
N ILE A 79 16.62 6.32 2.98
CA ILE A 79 15.82 6.72 1.82
C ILE A 79 14.50 5.96 1.83
N VAL A 80 13.40 6.71 1.96
CA VAL A 80 12.04 6.18 1.84
C VAL A 80 11.58 6.34 0.41
N HIS A 81 11.20 5.24 -0.23
CA HIS A 81 10.56 5.24 -1.54
C HIS A 81 9.04 5.09 -1.37
N GLY A 82 8.30 6.16 -1.62
CA GLY A 82 6.84 6.20 -1.54
C GLY A 82 6.22 5.88 -2.89
N VAL A 83 5.21 5.01 -2.90
CA VAL A 83 4.56 4.52 -4.13
C VAL A 83 3.07 4.86 -4.13
N PHE A 84 2.54 5.21 -5.30
CA PHE A 84 1.11 5.39 -5.55
C PHE A 84 0.79 5.00 -6.99
N SER A 85 0.03 3.92 -7.19
CA SER A 85 -0.26 3.40 -8.54
C SER A 85 -1.72 3.03 -8.73
N SER A 86 -2.15 3.04 -9.98
CA SER A 86 -3.43 2.53 -10.47
C SER A 86 -3.15 1.46 -11.52
N PHE A 87 -3.81 0.31 -11.41
CA PHE A 87 -3.79 -0.77 -12.40
C PHE A 87 -4.96 -0.66 -13.39
N VAL A 88 -5.82 0.34 -13.22
CA VAL A 88 -7.02 0.53 -14.04
C VAL A 88 -6.61 0.95 -15.45
N ALA A 89 -6.97 0.15 -16.45
CA ALA A 89 -6.75 0.48 -17.85
C ALA A 89 -7.40 1.82 -18.24
N GLY A 90 -6.69 2.62 -19.06
CA GLY A 90 -7.14 3.96 -19.44
C GLY A 90 -6.90 5.04 -18.38
N THR A 91 -6.24 4.72 -17.26
CA THR A 91 -5.70 5.74 -16.36
C THR A 91 -4.67 6.59 -17.09
N THR A 92 -4.69 7.91 -16.86
CA THR A 92 -3.75 8.87 -17.47
C THR A 92 -3.11 9.75 -16.41
N THR A 93 -1.95 10.34 -16.73
CA THR A 93 -1.28 11.30 -15.86
C THR A 93 -0.56 12.37 -16.66
N LYS A 94 -0.28 13.50 -16.01
CA LYS A 94 0.63 14.56 -16.46
C LYS A 94 1.68 14.89 -15.39
N ASP A 95 1.69 14.10 -14.33
CA ASP A 95 2.51 14.34 -13.15
C ASP A 95 3.93 13.83 -13.40
N PRO A 96 4.97 14.64 -13.14
CA PRO A 96 6.35 14.26 -13.45
C PRO A 96 6.86 13.07 -12.62
N ASN A 97 6.22 12.77 -11.49
CA ASN A 97 6.59 11.62 -10.65
C ASN A 97 5.98 10.31 -11.17
N CYS A 98 5.17 10.38 -12.23
CA CYS A 98 4.39 9.26 -12.72
C CYS A 98 4.77 8.85 -14.14
N SER A 99 4.60 7.58 -14.45
CA SER A 99 4.78 7.00 -15.78
C SER A 99 3.60 6.10 -16.14
N ASN A 100 3.43 5.87 -17.45
CA ASN A 100 2.41 4.95 -17.94
C ASN A 100 2.80 3.50 -17.60
N GLY A 101 1.80 2.72 -17.23
CA GLY A 101 1.90 1.33 -16.82
C GLY A 101 2.08 1.17 -15.32
N ALA A 102 1.55 0.06 -14.79
CA ALA A 102 1.75 -0.38 -13.41
C ALA A 102 2.27 -1.82 -13.42
N ASP A 103 3.47 -2.03 -12.87
CA ASP A 103 4.19 -3.31 -12.86
C ASP A 103 4.29 -3.98 -14.24
N GLY A 104 4.53 -3.16 -15.28
CA GLY A 104 4.60 -3.61 -16.67
C GLY A 104 3.24 -3.87 -17.33
N GLY A 105 2.14 -3.78 -16.56
CA GLY A 105 0.77 -3.88 -17.04
C GLY A 105 0.12 -2.52 -17.35
N ALA A 106 -1.21 -2.53 -17.45
CA ALA A 106 -2.00 -1.32 -17.69
C ALA A 106 -2.01 -0.37 -16.48
N GLY A 107 -2.32 0.90 -16.72
CA GLY A 107 -2.52 1.90 -15.68
C GLY A 107 -1.40 2.94 -15.59
N VAL A 108 -1.12 3.42 -14.38
CA VAL A 108 -0.13 4.46 -14.09
C VAL A 108 0.55 4.14 -12.76
N SER A 109 1.88 4.28 -12.72
CA SER A 109 2.66 4.20 -11.49
C SER A 109 3.32 5.53 -11.18
N CYS A 110 3.26 5.94 -9.92
CA CYS A 110 3.93 7.12 -9.41
C CYS A 110 4.83 6.76 -8.24
N SER A 111 5.97 7.42 -8.13
CA SER A 111 6.86 7.24 -6.99
C SER A 111 7.71 8.46 -6.70
N VAL A 112 8.17 8.56 -5.45
CA VAL A 112 9.15 9.55 -5.02
C VAL A 112 10.12 8.92 -4.03
N GLU A 113 11.38 9.34 -4.07
CA GLU A 113 12.37 9.00 -3.04
C GLU A 113 12.68 10.24 -2.21
N ILE A 114 12.64 10.07 -0.88
CA ILE A 114 12.96 11.15 0.05
C ILE A 114 13.98 10.70 1.08
N PRO A 115 14.95 11.57 1.46
CA PRO A 115 15.74 11.34 2.66
C PRO A 115 14.85 11.51 3.88
N ALA A 116 14.61 10.40 4.59
CA ALA A 116 13.75 10.37 5.78
C ALA A 116 14.03 9.11 6.63
N PRO A 117 13.92 9.20 7.97
CA PRO A 117 14.15 8.07 8.87
C PRO A 117 13.02 7.03 8.76
N TYR A 118 13.29 5.75 9.02
CA TYR A 118 12.26 4.70 8.89
C TYR A 118 11.34 4.54 10.11
N ALA A 119 11.77 5.04 11.27
CA ALA A 119 11.06 4.86 12.54
C ALA A 119 9.70 5.60 12.65
N PRO A 120 9.55 6.84 12.15
CA PRO A 120 8.26 7.54 12.23
C PRO A 120 7.14 6.82 11.48
N VAL A 121 5.91 7.11 11.90
CA VAL A 121 4.73 6.78 11.11
C VAL A 121 4.61 7.75 9.95
N TYR A 122 4.37 7.20 8.77
CA TYR A 122 3.97 7.91 7.58
C TYR A 122 2.49 7.71 7.32
N HIS A 123 1.78 8.79 7.08
CA HIS A 123 0.43 8.76 6.55
C HIS A 123 0.49 8.81 5.03
N LEU A 124 0.09 7.73 4.38
CA LEU A 124 -0.13 7.66 2.94
C LEU A 124 -1.56 8.07 2.64
N VAL A 125 -1.73 9.31 2.19
CA VAL A 125 -3.02 9.93 1.90
C VAL A 125 -3.35 9.77 0.43
N VAL A 126 -4.47 9.13 0.13
CA VAL A 126 -5.05 9.01 -1.20
C VAL A 126 -6.31 9.85 -1.25
N LYS A 127 -6.36 10.86 -2.14
CA LYS A 127 -7.46 11.83 -2.15
C LYS A 127 -7.96 12.13 -3.55
N ASN A 128 -9.27 12.16 -3.72
CA ASN A 128 -9.93 12.66 -4.92
C ASN A 128 -9.84 14.19 -4.95
N THR A 129 -9.11 14.75 -5.92
CA THR A 129 -8.85 16.18 -6.00
C THR A 129 -9.74 16.90 -6.99
N ARG A 130 -10.15 16.23 -8.08
CA ARG A 130 -11.08 16.78 -9.07
C ARG A 130 -11.65 15.67 -9.94
N GLY A 131 -12.97 15.60 -10.12
CA GLY A 131 -13.58 14.60 -11.00
C GLY A 131 -13.14 13.18 -10.66
N THR A 132 -12.45 12.51 -11.59
CA THR A 132 -11.84 11.18 -11.40
C THR A 132 -10.33 11.22 -11.18
N THR A 133 -9.77 12.40 -10.89
CA THR A 133 -8.35 12.60 -10.55
C THR A 133 -8.11 12.34 -9.07
N TRP A 134 -7.05 11.57 -8.79
CA TRP A 134 -6.61 11.18 -7.46
C TRP A 134 -5.15 11.57 -7.26
N THR A 135 -4.82 11.94 -6.03
CA THR A 135 -3.47 12.33 -5.60
C THR A 135 -3.03 11.47 -4.43
N GLY A 136 -1.79 10.96 -4.52
CA GLY A 136 -1.09 10.28 -3.45
C GLY A 136 -0.12 11.22 -2.76
N THR A 137 -0.11 11.23 -1.43
CA THR A 137 0.75 12.09 -0.62
C THR A 137 1.29 11.31 0.57
N LEU A 138 2.59 11.44 0.82
CA LEU A 138 3.26 10.88 1.98
C LEU A 138 3.46 11.98 3.01
N VAL A 139 2.93 11.79 4.22
CA VAL A 139 3.07 12.75 5.32
C VAL A 139 3.85 12.11 6.46
N ASP A 140 5.03 12.65 6.77
CA ASP A 140 5.78 12.30 7.96
C ASP A 140 5.08 12.90 9.18
N THR A 141 4.58 12.04 10.08
CA THR A 141 3.86 12.49 11.27
C THR A 141 4.76 13.12 12.33
N ALA A 142 6.06 12.81 12.33
CA ALA A 142 7.00 13.36 13.31
C ALA A 142 7.41 14.79 12.95
N SER A 143 7.67 15.05 11.66
CA SER A 143 8.06 16.39 11.19
C SER A 143 6.89 17.23 10.66
N GLY A 144 5.74 16.61 10.36
CA GLY A 144 4.62 17.24 9.66
C GLY A 144 4.87 17.48 8.16
N LYS A 145 6.02 17.06 7.63
CA LYS A 145 6.38 17.28 6.23
C LYS A 145 5.48 16.46 5.31
N SER A 146 4.87 17.15 4.36
CA SER A 146 4.05 16.54 3.31
C SER A 146 4.83 16.48 2.00
N THR A 147 4.87 15.29 1.38
CA THR A 147 5.54 15.03 0.10
C THR A 147 4.52 14.50 -0.90
N HIS A 148 4.41 15.19 -2.03
CA HIS A 148 3.59 14.74 -3.15
C HIS A 148 4.23 13.51 -3.80
N ILE A 149 3.53 12.37 -3.84
CA ILE A 149 4.02 11.15 -4.50
C ILE A 149 3.68 11.22 -5.99
N GLY A 150 2.45 11.60 -6.32
CA GLY A 150 1.99 11.69 -7.70
C GLY A 150 0.49 11.88 -7.82
N SER A 151 0.01 12.03 -9.05
CA SER A 151 -1.40 12.14 -9.36
C SER A 151 -1.74 11.44 -10.67
N TYR A 152 -2.94 10.88 -10.75
CA TYR A 152 -3.46 10.26 -11.97
C TYR A 152 -4.97 10.47 -12.08
N THR A 153 -5.49 10.34 -13.30
CA THR A 153 -6.92 10.46 -13.62
C THR A 153 -7.44 9.13 -14.13
N LEU A 154 -8.40 8.57 -13.41
CA LEU A 154 -9.09 7.33 -13.78
C LEU A 154 -10.05 7.58 -14.97
N PRO A 155 -10.36 6.54 -15.77
CA PRO A 155 -11.34 6.64 -16.84
C PRO A 155 -12.74 7.02 -16.33
N ARG A 156 -13.61 7.42 -17.27
CA ARG A 156 -15.03 7.72 -16.96
C ARG A 156 -15.71 6.51 -16.34
N GLY A 157 -16.65 6.76 -15.43
CA GLY A 157 -17.35 5.71 -14.67
C GLY A 157 -16.73 5.39 -13.32
N ALA A 158 -15.52 5.88 -13.03
CA ALA A 158 -14.89 5.75 -11.72
C ALA A 158 -15.63 6.55 -10.64
N GLY A 159 -16.02 5.86 -9.57
CA GLY A 159 -16.54 6.42 -8.33
C GLY A 159 -15.46 6.63 -7.26
N GLY A 160 -15.90 6.76 -6.01
CA GLY A 160 -15.02 6.81 -4.83
C GLY A 160 -14.35 5.45 -4.54
N ILE A 161 -13.45 5.45 -3.57
CA ILE A 161 -12.78 4.25 -3.09
C ILE A 161 -13.80 3.32 -2.40
N LYS A 162 -13.71 2.01 -2.70
CA LYS A 162 -14.51 0.95 -2.08
C LYS A 162 -14.24 0.91 -0.57
N SER A 163 -15.22 0.44 0.19
CA SER A 163 -15.19 0.45 1.67
C SER A 163 -14.21 -0.54 2.30
N SER A 164 -13.58 -1.42 1.52
CA SER A 164 -12.66 -2.44 2.01
C SER A 164 -11.74 -2.90 0.91
N GLN A 165 -10.52 -3.28 1.29
CA GLN A 165 -9.56 -3.98 0.44
C GLN A 165 -8.46 -4.61 1.32
N VAL A 166 -7.44 -5.21 0.71
CA VAL A 166 -6.29 -5.81 1.39
C VAL A 166 -5.05 -4.92 1.29
N GLY A 167 -4.11 -5.18 2.19
CA GLY A 167 -2.72 -4.79 2.07
C GLY A 167 -1.82 -6.02 2.02
N PHE A 168 -0.53 -5.79 1.84
CA PHE A 168 0.45 -6.86 1.77
C PHE A 168 1.84 -6.44 2.23
N VAL A 169 2.62 -7.44 2.64
CA VAL A 169 4.09 -7.39 2.73
C VAL A 169 4.64 -8.32 1.67
N GLU A 170 5.47 -7.79 0.78
CA GLU A 170 6.08 -8.53 -0.31
C GLU A 170 7.59 -8.34 -0.32
N TYR A 171 8.33 -9.41 -0.65
CA TYR A 171 9.72 -9.32 -1.07
C TYR A 171 9.82 -9.52 -2.59
N TYR A 172 9.65 -8.43 -3.34
CA TYR A 172 9.45 -8.47 -4.79
C TYR A 172 10.63 -9.02 -5.62
N PRO A 173 11.90 -9.09 -5.14
CA PRO A 173 12.95 -9.79 -5.88
C PRO A 173 12.60 -11.26 -6.17
N TRP A 174 11.73 -11.89 -5.37
CA TRP A 174 11.29 -13.27 -5.60
C TRP A 174 10.38 -13.41 -6.83
N ASN A 175 9.73 -12.34 -7.29
CA ASN A 175 8.85 -12.39 -8.48
C ASN A 175 9.62 -12.64 -9.78
N ALA A 176 10.92 -12.36 -9.82
CA ALA A 176 11.77 -12.55 -10.99
C ALA A 176 12.58 -13.86 -10.94
N MET A 177 12.45 -14.66 -9.88
CA MET A 177 13.26 -15.87 -9.69
C MET A 177 12.46 -17.14 -9.97
N PRO A 178 13.05 -18.16 -10.62
CA PRO A 178 12.37 -19.43 -10.89
C PRO A 178 12.11 -20.24 -9.62
N SER A 179 12.89 -20.00 -8.56
CA SER A 179 12.73 -20.59 -7.24
C SER A 179 13.38 -19.70 -6.19
N HIS A 180 12.96 -19.81 -4.93
CA HIS A 180 13.53 -19.08 -3.80
C HIS A 180 13.51 -19.95 -2.53
N SER A 181 14.23 -19.50 -1.49
CA SER A 181 14.22 -20.15 -0.18
C SER A 181 13.58 -19.23 0.85
N CYS A 182 12.53 -19.69 1.52
CA CYS A 182 11.88 -18.93 2.59
C CYS A 182 12.83 -18.58 3.73
N GLY A 183 13.82 -19.44 3.99
CA GLY A 183 14.84 -19.25 5.03
C GLY A 183 15.88 -18.15 4.70
N SER A 184 15.92 -17.67 3.46
CA SER A 184 16.82 -16.57 3.05
C SER A 184 16.13 -15.22 3.01
N LEU A 185 14.87 -15.13 3.47
CA LEU A 185 14.15 -13.86 3.52
C LEU A 185 14.86 -12.92 4.50
N PRO A 186 15.32 -11.73 4.07
CA PRO A 186 15.94 -10.78 4.99
C PRO A 186 14.95 -10.37 6.07
N TYR A 187 15.41 -10.25 7.32
CA TYR A 187 14.60 -9.67 8.39
C TYR A 187 14.01 -8.31 7.99
N THR A 188 12.73 -8.12 8.31
CA THR A 188 12.08 -6.81 8.26
C THR A 188 10.98 -6.69 9.30
N ASN A 189 10.68 -5.44 9.66
CA ASN A 189 9.58 -5.09 10.55
C ASN A 189 8.78 -3.91 9.98
N VAL A 190 7.46 -4.05 9.96
CA VAL A 190 6.53 -3.00 9.53
C VAL A 190 5.34 -2.91 10.47
N THR A 191 4.86 -1.71 10.76
CA THR A 191 3.59 -1.50 11.45
C THR A 191 2.57 -0.91 10.49
N PHE A 192 1.40 -1.56 10.40
CA PHE A 192 0.23 -1.04 9.69
C PHE A 192 -0.79 -0.54 10.69
N GLY A 193 -1.32 0.65 10.43
CA GLY A 193 -2.41 1.23 11.20
C GLY A 193 -3.79 1.05 10.55
N ALA A 194 -4.84 1.15 11.35
CA ALA A 194 -6.20 1.24 10.82
C ALA A 194 -6.35 2.48 9.93
N PRO A 195 -6.99 2.37 8.75
CA PRO A 195 -7.14 3.51 7.87
C PRO A 195 -8.06 4.57 8.50
N THR A 196 -7.91 5.81 8.07
CA THR A 196 -8.82 6.89 8.42
C THR A 196 -9.31 7.61 7.17
N THR A 197 -10.45 8.29 7.27
CA THR A 197 -11.03 9.07 6.17
C THR A 197 -11.71 10.32 6.71
N ARG A 198 -11.75 11.37 5.90
CA ARG A 198 -12.52 12.60 6.14
C ARG A 198 -13.79 12.64 5.29
N THR A 199 -14.12 11.56 4.60
CA THR A 199 -15.34 11.47 3.80
C THR A 199 -16.56 11.58 4.71
N ARG A 200 -17.40 12.59 4.45
CA ARG A 200 -18.59 12.88 5.27
C ARG A 200 -19.51 11.67 5.34
N GLY A 201 -19.84 11.26 6.57
CA GLY A 201 -20.76 10.16 6.85
C GLY A 201 -20.10 8.78 6.91
N ALA A 202 -18.83 8.66 6.49
CA ALA A 202 -18.07 7.44 6.71
C ALA A 202 -17.79 7.24 8.22
N GLY A 203 -17.80 5.98 8.65
CA GLY A 203 -17.53 5.57 10.01
C GLY A 203 -16.05 5.30 10.25
N SER A 204 -15.77 4.51 11.29
CA SER A 204 -14.40 4.15 11.68
C SER A 204 -13.77 3.19 10.68
N GLY A 205 -12.47 3.38 10.44
CA GLY A 205 -11.66 2.39 9.77
C GLY A 205 -11.22 1.26 10.71
N GLN A 206 -11.04 0.08 10.15
CA GLN A 206 -10.61 -1.13 10.84
C GLN A 206 -9.50 -1.81 10.05
N LEU A 207 -8.62 -2.48 10.78
CA LEU A 207 -7.57 -3.34 10.24
C LEU A 207 -7.74 -4.71 10.86
N ASP A 208 -7.77 -5.73 10.02
CA ASP A 208 -7.83 -7.12 10.45
C ASP A 208 -6.42 -7.64 10.74
N LYS A 209 -6.35 -8.67 11.58
CA LYS A 209 -5.07 -9.29 11.96
C LYS A 209 -4.35 -9.83 10.71
N PRO A 210 -3.07 -9.46 10.50
CA PRO A 210 -2.27 -10.01 9.41
C PRO A 210 -2.14 -11.53 9.45
N TYR A 211 -1.99 -12.15 8.29
CA TYR A 211 -1.85 -13.59 8.10
C TYR A 211 -0.83 -13.92 7.00
N GLU A 212 -0.14 -15.05 7.11
CA GLU A 212 0.72 -15.55 6.03
C GLU A 212 -0.11 -16.14 4.89
N TYR A 213 0.38 -15.99 3.67
CA TYR A 213 -0.11 -16.74 2.51
C TYR A 213 1.05 -17.03 1.54
N GLY A 214 0.78 -17.86 0.52
CA GLY A 214 1.80 -18.29 -0.43
C GLY A 214 2.54 -19.55 0.00
N ASP A 215 3.71 -19.79 -0.58
CA ASP A 215 4.53 -21.00 -0.40
C ASP A 215 5.43 -20.98 0.85
N CYS A 216 5.62 -19.79 1.43
CA CYS A 216 6.40 -19.56 2.65
C CYS A 216 5.61 -19.57 3.97
N VAL A 217 4.33 -19.93 3.95
CA VAL A 217 3.52 -20.11 5.18
C VAL A 217 4.24 -21.01 6.18
N GLY A 218 4.46 -20.51 7.40
CA GLY A 218 5.15 -21.22 8.47
C GLY A 218 6.67 -21.37 8.30
N LYS A 219 7.27 -20.72 7.29
CA LYS A 219 8.70 -20.83 6.95
C LYS A 219 9.44 -19.48 6.91
N ALA A 220 8.71 -18.36 6.94
CA ALA A 220 9.28 -17.01 6.82
C ALA A 220 9.46 -16.29 8.17
N ASN A 221 9.52 -17.03 9.28
CA ASN A 221 9.64 -16.46 10.64
C ASN A 221 8.58 -15.37 10.93
N PHE A 222 7.35 -15.61 10.50
CA PHE A 222 6.28 -14.65 10.63
C PHE A 222 5.85 -14.46 12.09
N ASN A 223 5.73 -13.21 12.50
CA ASN A 223 5.17 -12.83 13.78
C ASN A 223 4.28 -11.60 13.65
N VAL A 224 3.21 -11.57 14.46
CA VAL A 224 2.29 -10.43 14.55
C VAL A 224 2.15 -10.00 16.00
N ARG A 225 2.39 -8.72 16.25
CA ARG A 225 2.15 -8.06 17.53
C ARG A 225 1.08 -6.98 17.38
N THR A 226 0.07 -7.00 18.24
CA THR A 226 -0.89 -5.89 18.34
C THR A 226 -0.21 -4.66 18.92
N THR A 227 -0.46 -3.50 18.32
CA THR A 227 0.01 -2.21 18.81
C THR A 227 -1.20 -1.32 19.12
N GLY A 228 -0.97 -0.16 19.77
CA GLY A 228 -2.04 0.83 19.97
C GLY A 228 -2.57 1.43 18.66
N GLN A 229 -1.89 1.22 17.54
CA GLN A 229 -2.21 1.82 16.24
C GLN A 229 -2.72 0.79 15.21
N GLY A 230 -2.51 -0.52 15.45
CA GLY A 230 -2.88 -1.60 14.54
C GLY A 230 -2.04 -2.85 14.79
N TYR A 231 -1.29 -3.29 13.77
CA TYR A 231 -0.47 -4.50 13.86
C TYR A 231 0.95 -4.24 13.38
N GLN A 232 1.92 -4.70 14.17
CA GLN A 232 3.29 -4.87 13.75
C GLN A 232 3.46 -6.28 13.18
N VAL A 233 4.08 -6.35 12.01
CA VAL A 233 4.38 -7.57 11.27
C VAL A 233 5.90 -7.71 11.18
N THR A 234 6.40 -8.89 11.54
CA THR A 234 7.79 -9.29 11.35
C THR A 234 7.85 -10.51 10.46
N VAL A 235 8.81 -10.54 9.53
CA VAL A 235 9.19 -11.72 8.74
C VAL A 235 10.71 -11.72 8.54
N GLY A 236 11.26 -12.87 8.17
CA GLY A 236 12.67 -13.03 7.82
C GLY A 236 13.61 -13.27 9.00
N PHE A 237 14.90 -13.37 8.68
CA PHE A 237 15.98 -13.80 9.56
C PHE A 237 17.15 -12.81 9.56
#